data_AF-A0A0G1KRV0-F1
#
_entry.id   AF-A0A0G1KRV0-F1
#
_cell.length_a   1.000
_cell.length_b   1.000
_cell.length_c   1.000
_cell.angle_alpha   90.00
_cell.angle_beta   90.00
_cell.angle_gamma   90.00
#
_symmetry.space_group_name_H-M   'P 1'
#
loop_
_entity.id
_entity.type
_entity.pdbx_description
1 polymer ?
#
loop_
_entity_poly.entity_id
_entity_poly.type
_entity_poly.pdbx_seq_one_letter_code
_entity_poly.pdbx_strand_id
1 'polypeptide(L)'
;MQILGRGLCIADLYNMSIRTIPRMVSISDLQRKARQIFEELDDAEPTLVLSRNRTVGVVLKPNIYEELMDELEDIYIGERLEKLVQESSESDFEDWDSVKQELFKDE
;
A
#
# COMPACT_ATOMS: atom_id res chain seq x y z
N MET A 1 24.89 24.49 15.76
CA MET A 1 25.09 23.02 15.76
C MET A 1 23.81 22.43 15.18
N GLN A 2 23.86 22.03 13.91
CA GLN A 2 22.71 21.51 13.16
C GLN A 2 22.51 20.04 13.56
N ILE A 3 21.29 19.68 13.97
CA ILE A 3 20.85 18.28 13.99
C ILE A 3 19.74 18.18 12.96
N LEU A 4 20.13 17.72 11.77
CA LEU A 4 19.24 17.29 10.70
C LEU A 4 18.59 15.97 11.13
N GLY A 5 17.46 16.04 11.83
CA GLY A 5 16.52 14.93 11.93
C GLY A 5 15.49 15.10 10.83
N ARG A 6 15.71 14.45 9.69
CA ARG A 6 14.71 14.38 8.61
C ARG A 6 13.45 13.75 9.18
N GLY A 7 12.47 14.56 9.55
CA GLY A 7 11.10 14.09 9.62
C GLY A 7 10.73 13.63 8.22
N LEU A 8 10.45 12.34 8.05
CA LEU A 8 9.64 11.90 6.94
C LEU A 8 8.32 12.66 7.09
N CYS A 9 8.16 13.70 6.28
CA CYS A 9 6.89 14.40 6.19
C CYS A 9 5.89 13.40 5.58
N ILE A 10 4.66 13.39 6.08
CA ILE A 10 3.54 12.65 5.48
C ILE A 10 3.36 13.04 3.98
N ALA A 11 3.95 14.15 3.54
CA ALA A 11 4.04 14.55 2.15
C ALA A 11 4.91 13.63 1.25
N ASP A 12 5.85 12.85 1.81
CA ASP A 12 6.67 11.90 1.03
C ASP A 12 5.89 10.62 0.66
N LEU A 13 4.79 10.30 1.36
CA LEU A 13 3.85 9.22 1.01
C LEU A 13 2.98 9.55 -0.22
N TYR A 14 3.02 10.79 -0.72
CA TYR A 14 2.21 11.24 -1.85
C TYR A 14 2.83 10.99 -3.23
N ASN A 15 3.93 10.22 -3.31
CA ASN A 15 4.68 10.07 -4.56
C ASN A 15 4.20 8.92 -5.46
N MET A 16 3.18 8.15 -5.06
CA MET A 16 2.35 7.35 -5.97
C MET A 16 1.03 8.07 -6.24
N SER A 17 1.11 9.26 -6.84
CA SER A 17 -0.05 9.85 -7.49
C SER A 17 -0.40 8.99 -8.70
N ILE A 18 -1.19 7.93 -8.50
CA ILE A 18 -1.95 7.31 -9.58
C ILE A 18 -2.63 8.47 -10.33
N ARG A 19 -2.29 8.67 -11.60
CA ARG A 19 -2.92 9.68 -12.44
C ARG A 19 -4.41 9.39 -12.47
N THR A 20 -5.19 10.42 -12.17
CA THR A 20 -6.61 10.34 -11.82
C THR A 20 -7.52 9.96 -13.00
N ILE A 21 -6.97 9.90 -14.21
CA ILE A 21 -7.71 9.50 -15.41
C ILE A 21 -7.20 8.12 -15.83
N PRO A 22 -7.94 7.05 -15.49
CA PRO A 22 -7.53 5.72 -15.85
C PRO A 22 -7.77 5.45 -17.33
N ARG A 23 -6.85 4.72 -17.95
CA ARG A 23 -7.05 4.14 -19.27
C ARG A 23 -8.27 3.22 -19.24
N MET A 24 -9.14 3.28 -20.24
CA MET A 24 -10.31 2.41 -20.34
C MET A 24 -10.19 1.48 -21.54
N VAL A 25 -10.46 0.20 -21.33
CA VAL A 25 -10.52 -0.82 -22.40
C VAL A 25 -11.81 -1.62 -22.30
N SER A 26 -12.37 -2.03 -23.44
CA SER A 26 -13.49 -2.96 -23.43
C SER A 26 -13.02 -4.37 -23.09
N ILE A 27 -13.90 -5.18 -22.49
CA ILE A 27 -13.60 -6.60 -22.21
C ILE A 27 -13.29 -7.38 -23.49
N SER A 28 -13.90 -7.00 -24.61
CA SER A 28 -13.63 -7.58 -25.93
C SER A 28 -12.23 -7.24 -26.44
N ASP A 29 -11.77 -6.00 -26.21
CA ASP A 29 -10.40 -5.59 -26.56
C ASP A 29 -9.38 -6.28 -25.68
N LEU A 30 -9.66 -6.42 -24.38
CA LEU A 30 -8.82 -7.18 -23.47
C LEU A 30 -8.63 -8.61 -23.95
N GLN A 31 -9.70 -9.29 -24.38
CA GLN A 31 -9.61 -10.66 -24.91
C GLN A 31 -8.82 -10.74 -26.23
N ARG A 32 -8.96 -9.75 -27.12
CA ARG A 32 -8.33 -9.78 -28.46
C ARG A 32 -6.89 -9.27 -28.48
N LYS A 33 -6.54 -8.35 -27.57
CA LYS A 33 -5.28 -7.59 -27.56
C LYS A 33 -4.59 -7.60 -26.19
N ALA A 34 -4.86 -8.63 -25.38
CA ALA A 34 -4.33 -8.77 -24.02
C ALA A 34 -2.84 -8.42 -23.93
N ARG A 35 -2.01 -9.03 -24.77
CA ARG A 35 -0.56 -8.83 -24.76
C ARG A 35 -0.16 -7.37 -24.92
N GLN A 36 -0.73 -6.67 -25.91
CA GLN A 36 -0.44 -5.26 -26.15
C GLN A 36 -0.88 -4.41 -24.95
N ILE A 37 -2.06 -4.71 -24.38
CA ILE A 37 -2.56 -3.98 -23.20
C ILE A 37 -1.63 -4.17 -22.00
N PHE A 38 -1.13 -5.38 -21.77
CA PHE A 38 -0.17 -5.66 -20.69
C PHE A 38 1.19 -4.99 -20.91
N GLU A 39 1.71 -4.97 -22.15
CA GLU A 39 2.97 -4.31 -22.50
C GLU A 39 2.90 -2.78 -22.34
N GLU A 40 1.71 -2.20 -22.50
CA GLU A 40 1.46 -0.75 -22.37
C GLU A 40 0.97 -0.33 -20.98
N LEU A 41 1.00 -1.21 -19.97
CA LEU A 41 0.63 -0.83 -18.61
C LEU A 41 1.65 0.17 -18.03
N ASP A 42 1.13 1.22 -17.42
CA ASP A 42 1.90 2.23 -16.70
C ASP A 42 1.73 2.00 -15.20
N ASP A 43 2.79 2.29 -14.43
CA ASP A 43 2.79 2.15 -12.97
C ASP A 43 1.86 3.20 -12.32
N ALA A 44 1.76 4.38 -12.95
CA ALA A 44 0.94 5.48 -12.48
C ALA A 44 -0.47 5.51 -13.10
N GLU A 45 -0.81 4.63 -14.04
CA GLU A 45 -2.11 4.66 -14.72
C GLU A 45 -2.80 3.28 -14.77
N PRO A 46 -3.77 3.03 -13.87
CA PRO A 46 -4.52 1.78 -13.87
C PRO A 46 -5.42 1.69 -15.11
N THR A 47 -5.57 0.48 -15.64
CA THR A 47 -6.45 0.24 -16.78
C THR A 47 -7.79 -0.33 -16.33
N LEU A 48 -8.87 0.41 -16.50
CA LEU A 48 -10.24 -0.05 -16.25
C LEU A 48 -10.74 -0.93 -17.39
N VAL A 49 -11.31 -2.08 -17.02
CA VAL A 49 -11.97 -3.00 -17.94
C VAL A 49 -13.47 -2.75 -17.90
N LEU A 50 -14.05 -2.46 -19.05
CA LEU A 50 -15.47 -2.14 -19.20
C LEU A 50 -16.22 -3.26 -19.95
N SER A 51 -17.40 -3.61 -19.45
CA SER A 51 -18.38 -4.43 -20.16
C SER A 51 -19.71 -3.70 -20.20
N ARG A 52 -20.27 -3.46 -21.39
CA ARG A 52 -21.52 -2.69 -21.57
C ARG A 52 -21.50 -1.35 -20.82
N ASN A 53 -20.40 -0.61 -20.94
CA ASN A 53 -20.14 0.68 -20.25
C ASN A 53 -20.18 0.62 -18.71
N ARG A 54 -20.00 -0.57 -18.13
CA ARG A 54 -19.83 -0.74 -16.69
C ARG A 54 -18.44 -1.27 -16.39
N THR A 55 -17.79 -0.72 -15.37
CA THR A 55 -16.52 -1.25 -14.88
C THR A 55 -16.73 -2.64 -14.30
N VAL A 56 -15.95 -3.60 -14.78
CA VAL A 56 -15.98 -5.00 -14.33
C VAL A 56 -14.65 -5.45 -13.73
N GLY A 57 -13.58 -4.67 -13.90
CA GLY A 57 -12.29 -4.97 -13.32
C GLY A 57 -11.28 -3.85 -13.55
N VAL A 58 -10.14 -4.00 -12.90
CA VAL A 58 -8.96 -3.14 -13.04
C VAL A 58 -7.77 -4.03 -13.34
N VAL A 59 -6.94 -3.60 -14.29
CA VAL A 59 -5.68 -4.24 -14.61
C VAL A 59 -4.56 -3.34 -14.12
N LEU A 60 -3.66 -3.94 -13.34
CA LEU A 60 -2.48 -3.33 -12.75
C LEU A 60 -1.26 -4.19 -13.09
N LYS A 61 -0.07 -3.60 -12.96
CA LYS A 61 1.14 -4.41 -12.90
C LYS A 61 1.22 -5.14 -11.55
N PRO A 62 1.81 -6.35 -11.52
CA PRO A 62 1.94 -7.11 -10.28
C PRO A 62 2.60 -6.32 -9.14
N ASN A 63 3.74 -5.67 -9.40
CA ASN A 63 4.47 -4.93 -8.37
C ASN A 63 3.61 -3.83 -7.72
N ILE A 64 2.83 -3.10 -8.51
CA ILE A 64 1.93 -2.05 -8.00
C ILE A 64 0.80 -2.65 -7.17
N TYR A 65 0.29 -3.82 -7.56
CA TYR A 65 -0.70 -4.52 -6.75
C TYR A 65 -0.13 -4.95 -5.40
N GLU A 66 1.07 -5.53 -5.37
CA GLU A 66 1.74 -5.92 -4.12
C GLU A 66 2.00 -4.70 -3.22
N GLU A 67 2.55 -3.62 -3.77
CA GLU A 67 2.78 -2.37 -3.01
C GLU A 67 1.48 -1.82 -2.38
N LEU A 68 0.37 -1.80 -3.13
CA LEU A 68 -0.93 -1.38 -2.61
C LEU A 68 -1.48 -2.31 -1.52
N MET A 69 -1.19 -3.61 -1.63
CA MET A 69 -1.62 -4.60 -0.63
C MET A 69 -0.80 -4.48 0.66
N ASP A 70 0.51 -4.27 0.54
CA ASP A 70 1.41 -4.03 1.68
C ASP A 70 0.99 -2.76 2.44
N GLU A 71 0.72 -1.66 1.71
CA GLU A 71 0.21 -0.42 2.32
C GLU A 71 -1.13 -0.62 3.03
N LEU A 72 -2.03 -1.42 2.45
CA LEU A 72 -3.32 -1.73 3.06
C LEU A 72 -3.16 -2.57 4.34
N GLU A 73 -2.22 -3.51 4.34
CA GLU A 73 -1.88 -4.32 5.51
C GLU A 73 -1.31 -3.45 6.63
N ASP A 74 -0.39 -2.55 6.33
CA ASP A 74 0.19 -1.61 7.30
C ASP A 74 -0.89 -0.74 7.94
N ILE A 75 -1.85 -0.23 7.16
CA ILE A 75 -2.99 0.54 7.68
C ILE A 75 -3.83 -0.31 8.62
N TYR A 76 -4.17 -1.54 8.22
CA TYR A 76 -4.99 -2.44 9.02
C TYR A 76 -4.31 -2.82 10.35
N ILE A 77 -3.01 -3.09 10.30
CA ILE A 77 -2.19 -3.36 11.50
C ILE A 77 -2.17 -2.13 12.39
N GLY A 78 -1.93 -0.94 11.82
CA GLY A 78 -1.91 0.33 12.56
C GLY A 78 -3.23 0.58 13.30
N GLU A 79 -4.37 0.47 12.62
CA GLU A 79 -5.70 0.62 13.24
C GLU A 79 -5.94 -0.38 14.36
N ARG A 80 -5.48 -1.62 14.18
CA ARG A 80 -5.61 -2.67 15.20
C ARG A 80 -4.74 -2.38 16.41
N LEU A 81 -3.49 -1.98 16.21
CA LEU A 81 -2.57 -1.61 17.29
C LEU A 81 -3.11 -0.42 18.07
N GLU A 82 -3.64 0.59 17.38
CA GLU A 82 -4.24 1.76 18.03
C GLU A 82 -5.42 1.36 18.92
N LYS A 83 -6.31 0.48 18.45
CA LYS A 83 -7.42 -0.04 19.27
C LYS A 83 -6.93 -0.80 20.49
N LEU A 84 -5.94 -1.67 20.32
CA LEU A 84 -5.36 -2.42 21.44
C LEU A 84 -4.78 -1.47 22.48
N VAL A 85 -4.05 -0.43 22.05
CA VAL A 85 -3.51 0.58 22.96
C VAL A 85 -4.60 1.33 23.72
N GLN A 86 -5.73 1.62 23.08
CA GLN A 86 -6.86 2.29 23.73
C GLN A 86 -7.60 1.40 24.73
N GLU A 87 -7.65 0.09 24.48
CA GLU A 87 -8.33 -0.89 25.33
C GLU A 87 -7.45 -1.42 26.47
N SER A 88 -6.12 -1.30 26.32
CA SER A 88 -5.13 -1.74 27.31
C SER A 88 -4.98 -0.78 28.49
N SER A 89 -4.63 -1.34 29.63
CA SER A 89 -4.20 -0.61 30.82
C SER A 89 -2.69 -0.39 30.80
N GLU A 90 -2.20 0.61 31.54
CA GLU A 90 -0.76 0.91 31.62
C GLU A 90 0.07 -0.28 32.14
N SER A 91 -0.54 -1.16 32.94
CA SER A 91 0.07 -2.41 33.42
C SER A 91 0.21 -3.51 32.37
N ASP A 92 -0.46 -3.40 31.22
CA ASP A 92 -0.35 -4.36 30.11
C ASP A 92 0.89 -4.10 29.24
N PHE A 93 1.59 -2.98 29.48
CA PHE A 93 2.80 -2.60 28.76
C PHE A 93 4.05 -2.85 29.62
N GLU A 94 5.06 -3.42 28.98
CA GLU A 94 6.37 -3.65 29.59
C GLU A 94 7.36 -2.60 29.10
N ASP A 95 8.31 -2.21 29.97
CA ASP A 95 9.32 -1.22 29.62
C ASP A 95 10.26 -1.76 28.53
N TRP A 96 10.52 -0.92 27.52
CA TRP A 96 11.30 -1.31 26.35
C TRP A 96 12.72 -1.74 26.70
N ASP A 97 13.36 -1.12 27.70
CA ASP A 97 14.72 -1.48 28.10
C ASP A 97 14.76 -2.88 28.76
N SER A 98 13.67 -3.30 29.41
CA SER A 98 13.53 -4.66 29.97
C SER A 98 13.40 -5.69 28.86
N VAL A 99 12.47 -5.49 27.91
CA VAL A 99 12.22 -6.41 26.78
C VAL A 99 13.46 -6.55 25.90
N LYS A 100 14.14 -5.44 25.64
CA LYS A 100 15.37 -5.43 24.84
C LYS A 100 16.46 -6.30 25.45
N GLN A 101 16.64 -6.26 26.77
CA GLN A 101 17.64 -7.11 27.44
C GLN A 101 17.31 -8.60 27.34
N GLU A 102 16.05 -8.99 27.16
CA GLU A 102 15.67 -10.40 26.98
C GLU A 102 15.89 -10.88 25.54
N LEU A 103 15.52 -10.08 24.54
CA LEU A 103 15.67 -10.46 23.13
C LEU A 103 17.12 -10.60 22.69
N PHE A 104 18.04 -9.83 23.28
CA PHE A 104 19.48 -9.85 22.96
C PHE A 104 20.32 -10.68 23.95
N LYS A 105 19.70 -11.49 24.82
CA LYS A 105 20.43 -12.41 25.71
C LYS A 105 20.90 -13.70 25.04
N ASP A 106 20.35 -14.02 23.87
CA ASP A 106 20.61 -15.27 23.13
C ASP A 106 21.50 -15.10 21.87
N GLU A 107 22.12 -13.92 21.68
CA GLU A 107 23.23 -13.69 20.72
C GLU A 107 24.60 -13.69 21.43
#